data_AF-A0A3D9CVG6-F1
#
_entry.id   AF-A0A3D9CVG6-F1
#
_cell.length_a   1.000
_cell.length_b   1.000
_cell.length_c   1.000
_cell.angle_alpha   90.00
_cell.angle_beta   90.00
_cell.angle_gamma   90.00
#
_symmetry.space_group_name_H-M   'P 1'
#
loop_
_entity.id
_entity.type
_entity.pdbx_description
1 polymer ?
#
loop_
_entity_poly.entity_id
_entity_poly.type
_entity_poly.pdbx_seq_one_letter_code
_entity_poly.pdbx_strand_id
1 'polypeptide(L)' 'MNQLFRTKTEALKDFPYNGHTTNLENVRVLVIEKYLIVYEIFEQEVLISRIWDGRRNPEILKIK' A
#
# COMPACT_ATOMS: atom_id res chain seq x y z
N MET A 1 12.26 -11.68 -3.54
CA MET A 1 11.34 -10.94 -2.66
C MET A 1 11.63 -9.44 -2.67
N ASN A 2 12.79 -8.98 -2.21
CA ASN A 2 13.05 -7.54 -2.00
C ASN A 2 12.99 -6.67 -3.27
N GLN A 3 13.41 -7.20 -4.42
CA GLN A 3 13.41 -6.43 -5.67
C GLN A 3 12.00 -6.10 -6.17
N LEU A 4 11.03 -7.01 -6.02
CA LEU A 4 9.64 -6.77 -6.41
C LEU A 4 9.04 -5.63 -5.58
N PHE A 5 9.24 -5.65 -4.26
CA PHE A 5 8.82 -4.57 -3.38
C PHE A 5 9.43 -3.25 -3.80
N ARG A 6 10.75 -3.20 -4.01
CA ARG A 6 11.47 -1.99 -4.42
C ARG A 6 10.88 -1.39 -5.69
N THR A 7 10.75 -2.19 -6.75
CA THR A 7 10.20 -1.76 -8.04
C THR A 7 8.76 -1.25 -7.91
N LYS A 8 7.92 -1.96 -7.15
CA LYS A 8 6.53 -1.56 -6.93
C LYS A 8 6.41 -0.27 -6.11
N THR A 9 7.23 -0.11 -5.06
CA THR A 9 7.26 1.12 -4.26
C THR A 9 7.85 2.31 -5.02
N GLU A 10 8.83 2.09 -5.90
CA GLU A 10 9.38 3.15 -6.76
C GLU A 10 8.33 3.65 -7.76
N ALA A 11 7.52 2.75 -8.33
CA ALA A 11 6.44 3.11 -9.24
C ALA A 11 5.33 3.96 -8.57
N LEU A 12 5.22 3.99 -7.24
CA LEU A 12 4.26 4.85 -6.54
C LEU A 12 4.60 6.33 -6.67
N LYS A 13 5.84 6.69 -7.03
CA LYS A 13 6.22 8.08 -7.29
C LYS A 13 5.48 8.65 -8.50
N ASP A 14 5.39 7.84 -9.56
CA ASP A 14 4.79 8.25 -10.84
C ASP A 14 3.30 7.90 -10.89
N PHE A 15 2.90 6.81 -10.22
CA PHE A 15 1.54 6.27 -10.25
C PHE A 15 0.96 6.04 -8.84
N PRO A 16 0.84 7.08 -8.01
CA PRO A 16 0.38 6.94 -6.62
C PRO A 16 -1.06 6.41 -6.53
N TYR A 17 -1.89 6.63 -7.56
CA TYR A 17 -3.30 6.20 -7.56
C TYR A 17 -3.51 4.73 -8.03
N ASN A 18 -2.44 3.95 -8.24
CA ASN A 18 -2.53 2.58 -8.77
C ASN A 18 -3.08 1.54 -7.77
N GLY A 19 -3.06 1.84 -6.47
CA GLY A 19 -3.62 0.99 -5.43
C GLY A 19 -5.14 1.10 -5.34
N HIS A 20 -5.77 0.09 -4.75
CA HIS A 20 -7.20 0.07 -4.47
C HIS A 20 -7.56 1.16 -3.44
N THR A 21 -8.67 1.84 -3.67
CA THR A 21 -9.23 2.80 -2.71
C THR A 21 -9.73 2.08 -1.47
N THR A 22 -9.67 2.75 -0.33
CA THR A 22 -10.29 2.31 0.92
C THR A 22 -11.43 3.24 1.29
N ASN A 23 -12.09 2.97 2.41
CA ASN A 23 -13.12 3.87 2.97
C ASN A 23 -12.50 5.11 3.66
N LEU A 24 -11.16 5.20 3.71
CA LEU A 24 -10.42 6.29 4.31
C LEU A 24 -9.88 7.20 3.20
N GLU A 25 -9.99 8.50 3.40
CA GLU A 25 -9.53 9.50 2.44
C GLU A 25 -8.02 9.37 2.23
N ASN A 26 -7.58 9.46 0.96
CA ASN A 26 -6.17 9.40 0.54
C ASN A 26 -5.41 8.10 0.90
N VAL A 27 -6.05 7.14 1.58
CA VAL A 27 -5.47 5.84 1.91
C VAL A 27 -5.78 4.82 0.82
N ARG A 28 -4.74 4.14 0.35
CA ARG A 28 -4.82 3.11 -0.67
C ARG A 28 -4.07 1.84 -0.28
N VAL A 29 -4.43 0.75 -0.95
CA VAL A 29 -3.80 -0.56 -0.77
C VAL A 29 -3.28 -1.07 -2.11
N LEU A 30 -1.96 -1.25 -2.20
CA LEU A 30 -1.33 -1.94 -3.32
C LEU A 30 -1.13 -3.41 -2.97
N VAL A 31 -1.69 -4.31 -3.76
CA VAL A 31 -1.51 -5.77 -3.62
C VAL A 31 -0.24 -6.19 -4.36
N ILE A 32 0.69 -6.82 -3.65
CA ILE A 32 1.93 -7.39 -4.21
C ILE A 32 1.99 -8.86 -3.80
N GLU A 33 1.68 -9.74 -4.74
CA GLU A 33 1.57 -11.18 -4.49
C GLU A 33 0.66 -11.48 -3.28
N LYS A 34 1.25 -11.87 -2.15
CA LYS A 34 0.56 -12.23 -0.90
C LYS A 34 0.60 -11.11 0.14
N TYR A 35 1.13 -9.95 -0.20
CA TYR A 35 1.29 -8.81 0.69
C TYR A 35 0.43 -7.63 0.25
N LEU A 36 0.05 -6.81 1.22
CA LEU A 36 -0.68 -5.57 1.05
C LEU A 36 0.23 -4.44 1.51
N ILE A 37 0.52 -3.48 0.64
CA ILE A 37 1.14 -2.21 1.03
C ILE A 37 0.02 -1.21 1.23
N VAL A 38 -0.17 -0.78 2.48
CA VAL A 38 -1.05 0.33 2.83
C VAL A 38 -0.22 1.62 2.76
N TYR A 39 -0.72 2.61 2.03
CA TYR A 39 -0.05 3.87 1.86
C TYR A 39 -1.05 5.04 1.75
N GLU A 40 -0.56 6.23 2.05
CA GLU A 40 -1.30 7.49 2.02
C GLU A 40 -0.70 8.42 0.96
N ILE A 41 -1.56 9.10 0.20
CA ILE A 41 -1.16 10.08 -0.81
C ILE A 41 -1.27 11.48 -0.21
N PHE A 42 -0.17 12.21 -0.25
CA PHE A 42 -0.10 13.63 0.07
C PHE A 42 0.29 14.43 -1.19
N GLU A 43 0.20 15.76 -1.13
CA GLU A 43 0.50 16.62 -2.29
C GLU A 43 1.92 16.44 -2.84
N GLN A 44 2.89 16.13 -1.97
CA GLN A 44 4.31 16.06 -2.33
C GLN A 44 4.93 14.67 -2.13
N GLU A 45 4.21 13.73 -1.52
CA GLU A 45 4.77 12.44 -1.15
C GLU A 45 3.74 11.32 -1.06
N VAL A 46 4.25 10.09 -1.04
CA VAL A 46 3.50 8.89 -0.72
C VAL A 46 4.10 8.28 0.53
N LEU A 47 3.31 8.19 1.59
CA LEU A 47 3.73 7.60 2.86
C LEU A 47 3.28 6.14 2.92
N ILE A 48 4.24 5.21 2.95
CA ILE A 48 3.94 3.80 3.19
C ILE A 48 3.78 3.57 4.70
N SER A 49 2.54 3.37 5.15
CA SER A 49 2.22 3.22 6.58
C SER A 49 2.36 1.78 7.06
N ARG A 50 2.10 0.79 6.21
CA ARG A 50 2.20 -0.63 6.59
C ARG A 50 2.45 -1.55 5.40
N ILE A 51 3.25 -2.58 5.63
CA ILE A 51 3.28 -3.78 4.79
C ILE A 51 2.68 -4.93 5.59
N TRP A 52 1.62 -5.54 5.06
CA TRP A 52 0.86 -6.58 5.72
C TRP A 52 0.89 -7.88 4.93
N ASP A 53 0.99 -9.02 5.61
CA ASP A 53 0.85 -10.33 4.98
C ASP A 53 -0.64 -10.64 4.81
N GLY A 54 -1.13 -10.61 3.58
CA GLY A 54 -2.53 -10.81 3.21
C GLY A 54 -3.07 -12.21 3.49
N ARG A 55 -2.22 -13.16 3.89
CA ARG A 55 -2.65 -14.48 4.37
C ARG A 55 -3.13 -14.47 5.81
N ARG A 56 -2.84 -13.41 6.56
CA ARG A 56 -3.29 -13.26 7.96
C ARG A 56 -4.77 -12.90 8.00
N ASN A 57 -5.41 -13.19 9.14
CA ASN A 57 -6.81 -12.84 9.36
C ASN A 57 -7.02 -11.32 9.14
N PRO A 58 -7.86 -10.90 8.16
CA PRO A 58 -8.07 -9.50 7.83
C PRO A 58 -8.73 -8.70 8.97
N GLU A 59 -9.48 -9.34 9.87
CA GLU A 59 -10.11 -8.69 11.03
C GLU A 59 -9.09 -8.06 12.00
N ILE A 60 -7.83 -8.50 11.94
CA ILE A 60 -6.73 -7.98 12.76
C ILE A 60 -6.10 -6.74 12.11
N LEU A 61 -6.29 -6.55 10.80
CA LEU A 61 -5.73 -5.41 10.07
C LEU A 61 -6.55 -4.15 10.36
N LYS A 62 -6.11 -3.39 11.36
CA LYS A 62 -6.64 -2.04 11.62
C LYS A 62 -5.91 -1.02 10.76
N ILE A 63 -6.61 -0.46 9.77
CA ILE A 63 -6.16 0.74 9.04
C ILE A 63 -6.63 1.95 9.86
N LYS A 64 -5.74 2.91 10.06
CA LYS A 64 -5.95 4.06 10.96
C LYS A 64 -6.87 5.08 10.32
#